data_AF-A0A5J4NBQ6-F1
#
_entry.id   AF-A0A5J4NBQ6-F1
#
_cell.length_a   1.000
_cell.length_b   1.000
_cell.length_c   1.000
_cell.angle_alpha   90.00
_cell.angle_beta   90.00
_cell.angle_gamma   90.00
#
_symmetry.space_group_name_H-M   'P 1'
#
loop_
_entity.id
_entity.type
_entity.pdbx_description
1 polymer ?
#
loop_
_entity_poly.entity_id
_entity_poly.type
_entity_poly.pdbx_seq_one_letter_code
_entity_poly.pdbx_strand_id
1 'polypeptide(L)'
;MDADDLHLNIDYVGSCGIVLTPEQKATLQTSLTILKHENGFTNVLFWGTIRGVSGDYFIAQGIGKDAITSRKTLYSKDCLVWGVLPVPGKSDIEKSKYFKARFTGDPSYEAEFLNITQLPGEGDELVESEELVGPI
;
A
#
# COMPACT_ATOMS: atom_id res chain seq x y z
N MET A 1 11.19 -9.07 -0.09
CA MET A 1 11.70 -10.15 -0.96
C MET A 1 12.46 -9.50 -2.10
N ASP A 2 13.70 -9.88 -2.38
CA ASP A 2 14.43 -9.31 -3.52
C ASP A 2 13.79 -9.75 -4.85
N ALA A 3 13.82 -8.88 -5.86
CA ALA A 3 13.31 -9.16 -7.18
C ALA A 3 14.00 -10.38 -7.82
N ASP A 4 15.30 -10.56 -7.56
CA ASP A 4 16.09 -11.65 -8.12
C ASP A 4 15.66 -13.03 -7.54
N ASP A 5 15.36 -13.10 -6.24
CA ASP A 5 14.93 -14.33 -5.55
C ASP A 5 13.39 -14.44 -5.38
N LEU A 6 12.62 -13.59 -6.07
CA LEU A 6 11.18 -13.48 -5.86
C LEU A 6 10.44 -14.80 -6.10
N HIS A 7 10.82 -15.52 -7.15
CA HIS A 7 10.21 -16.79 -7.55
C HIS A 7 10.36 -17.89 -6.48
N LEU A 8 11.50 -17.92 -5.78
CA LEU A 8 11.75 -18.85 -4.66
C LEU A 8 11.00 -18.42 -3.40
N ASN A 9 11.07 -17.11 -3.09
CA ASN A 9 10.48 -16.56 -1.87
C ASN A 9 8.95 -16.66 -1.85
N ILE A 10 8.30 -16.46 -3.00
CA ILE A 10 6.84 -16.52 -3.10
C ILE A 10 6.30 -17.94 -2.91
N ASP A 11 7.04 -18.94 -3.37
CA ASP A 11 6.66 -20.35 -3.22
C ASP A 11 6.80 -20.81 -1.76
N TYR A 12 7.81 -20.29 -1.05
CA TYR A 12 8.00 -20.58 0.36
C TYR A 12 6.85 -20.06 1.24
N VAL A 13 6.37 -18.85 0.95
CA VAL A 13 5.20 -18.26 1.65
C VAL A 13 3.86 -18.71 1.10
N GLY A 14 3.83 -19.51 0.02
CA GLY A 14 2.60 -20.03 -0.57
C GLY A 14 1.79 -20.88 0.40
N SER A 15 2.45 -21.54 1.36
CA SER A 15 1.80 -22.28 2.46
C SER A 15 0.97 -21.40 3.40
N CYS A 16 1.23 -20.09 3.46
CA CYS A 16 0.50 -19.13 4.27
C CYS A 16 -0.78 -18.59 3.59
N GLY A 17 -1.16 -19.14 2.42
CA GLY A 17 -2.37 -18.75 1.69
C GLY A 17 -2.22 -17.51 0.82
N ILE A 18 -1.01 -16.91 0.77
CA ILE A 18 -0.69 -15.82 -0.15
C ILE A 18 -0.01 -16.43 -1.36
N VAL A 19 -0.80 -16.69 -2.40
CA VAL A 19 -0.35 -17.25 -3.67
C VAL A 19 -0.67 -16.29 -4.81
N LEU A 20 0.32 -16.06 -5.66
CA LEU A 20 0.17 -15.33 -6.92
C LEU A 20 -0.04 -16.32 -8.07
N THR A 21 -0.79 -15.92 -9.09
CA THR A 21 -0.92 -16.74 -10.31
C THR A 21 0.43 -16.86 -11.03
N PRO A 22 0.66 -17.92 -11.81
CA PRO A 22 1.88 -18.04 -12.61
C PRO A 22 2.10 -16.83 -13.53
N GLU A 23 1.04 -16.26 -14.11
CA GLU A 23 1.16 -15.05 -14.92
C GLU A 23 1.62 -13.86 -14.08
N GLN A 24 0.98 -13.63 -12.92
CA GLN A 24 1.39 -12.56 -12.01
C GLN A 24 2.86 -12.70 -11.60
N LYS A 25 3.32 -13.92 -11.29
CA LYS A 25 4.74 -14.17 -10.96
C LYS A 25 5.68 -13.80 -12.10
N ALA A 26 5.40 -14.27 -13.31
CA ALA A 26 6.23 -14.00 -14.49
C ALA A 26 6.26 -12.50 -14.84
N THR A 27 5.10 -11.83 -14.79
CA THR A 27 4.98 -10.40 -15.04
C THR A 27 5.70 -9.60 -13.96
N LEU A 28 5.52 -9.94 -12.69
CA LEU A 28 6.16 -9.26 -11.56
C LEU A 28 7.68 -9.39 -11.61
N GLN A 29 8.20 -10.58 -11.90
CA GLN A 29 9.64 -10.78 -12.05
C GLN A 29 10.21 -9.90 -13.17
N THR A 30 9.57 -9.89 -14.33
CA THR A 30 10.00 -9.08 -15.48
C THR A 30 9.91 -7.58 -15.18
N SER A 31 8.79 -7.13 -14.62
CA SER A 31 8.54 -5.71 -14.38
C SER A 31 9.45 -5.13 -13.30
N LEU A 32 9.75 -5.89 -12.23
CA LEU A 32 10.68 -5.46 -11.19
C LEU A 32 12.13 -5.36 -11.71
N THR A 33 12.55 -6.25 -12.60
CA THR A 33 13.87 -6.16 -13.26
C THR A 33 13.97 -4.91 -14.14
N ILE A 34 12.93 -4.61 -14.92
CA ILE A 34 12.85 -3.38 -15.72
C ILE A 34 12.90 -2.15 -14.80
N LEU A 35 12.10 -2.16 -13.73
CA LEU A 35 12.03 -1.07 -12.75
C LEU A 35 13.38 -0.80 -12.06
N LYS A 36 14.14 -1.86 -11.74
CA LYS A 36 15.50 -1.76 -11.19
C LYS A 36 16.42 -1.00 -12.15
N HIS A 37 16.38 -1.36 -13.43
CA HIS A 37 17.25 -0.78 -14.45
C HIS A 37 16.83 0.65 -14.85
N GLU A 38 15.56 0.89 -15.17
CA GLU A 38 15.08 2.20 -15.62
C GLU A 38 15.22 3.29 -14.56
N ASN A 39 14.97 2.93 -13.30
CA ASN A 39 14.94 3.90 -12.22
C ASN A 39 16.29 4.03 -11.50
N GLY A 40 17.31 3.27 -11.93
CA GLY A 40 18.66 3.28 -11.36
C GLY A 40 18.71 2.80 -9.90
N PHE A 41 17.81 1.90 -9.51
CA PHE A 41 17.80 1.36 -8.16
C PHE A 41 18.93 0.34 -7.99
N THR A 42 19.59 0.37 -6.84
CA THR A 42 20.57 -0.65 -6.46
C THR A 42 19.85 -1.99 -6.29
N ASN A 43 18.77 -1.98 -5.51
CA ASN A 43 17.92 -3.14 -5.24
C ASN A 43 16.45 -2.76 -5.36
N VAL A 44 15.63 -3.74 -5.77
CA VAL A 44 14.17 -3.62 -5.77
C VAL A 44 13.61 -4.76 -4.96
N LEU A 45 12.82 -4.43 -3.95
CA LEU A 45 12.20 -5.39 -3.05
C LEU A 45 10.69 -5.42 -3.29
N PHE A 46 10.15 -6.59 -3.58
CA PHE A 46 8.72 -6.81 -3.45
C PHE A 46 8.35 -6.87 -1.97
N TRP A 47 7.40 -6.02 -1.56
CA TRP A 47 6.96 -5.92 -0.17
C TRP A 47 5.77 -6.83 0.11
N GLY A 48 4.75 -6.79 -0.77
CA GLY A 48 3.58 -7.64 -0.64
C GLY A 48 2.39 -7.16 -1.47
N THR A 49 1.23 -7.78 -1.23
CA THR A 49 -0.03 -7.45 -1.90
C THR A 49 -1.07 -7.04 -0.87
N ILE A 50 -1.76 -5.93 -1.13
CA ILE A 50 -2.90 -5.45 -0.35
C ILE A 50 -4.16 -5.84 -1.13
N ARG A 51 -5.01 -6.67 -0.52
CA ARG A 51 -6.26 -7.08 -1.15
C ARG A 51 -7.34 -6.01 -0.99
N GLY A 52 -7.78 -5.44 -2.10
CA GLY A 52 -8.90 -4.50 -2.13
C GLY A 52 -10.23 -5.20 -2.42
N VAL A 53 -11.31 -4.42 -2.41
CA VAL A 53 -12.66 -4.91 -2.71
C VAL A 53 -12.85 -5.14 -4.21
N SER A 54 -12.42 -4.18 -5.03
CA SER A 54 -12.56 -4.22 -6.49
C SER A 54 -11.25 -4.54 -7.23
N GLY A 55 -10.13 -4.63 -6.52
CA GLY A 55 -8.82 -4.88 -7.12
C GLY A 55 -7.70 -4.91 -6.09
N ASP A 56 -6.69 -5.71 -6.36
CA ASP A 56 -5.53 -5.88 -5.51
C ASP A 56 -4.43 -4.86 -5.85
N TYR A 57 -3.64 -4.49 -4.84
CA TYR A 57 -2.49 -3.61 -4.99
C TYR A 57 -1.20 -4.34 -4.67
N PHE A 58 -0.26 -4.31 -5.60
CA PHE A 58 1.07 -4.86 -5.46
C PHE A 58 2.03 -3.76 -5.03
N ILE A 59 2.74 -3.96 -3.93
CA ILE A 59 3.65 -2.97 -3.37
C ILE A 59 5.09 -3.44 -3.55
N ALA A 60 5.90 -2.58 -4.14
CA ALA A 60 7.33 -2.74 -4.29
C ALA A 60 8.08 -1.55 -3.70
N GLN A 61 9.36 -1.75 -3.42
CA GLN A 61 10.22 -0.74 -2.84
C GLN A 61 11.55 -0.72 -3.58
N GLY A 62 11.82 0.38 -4.27
CA GLY A 62 13.10 0.65 -4.90
C GLY A 62 14.06 1.28 -3.89
N ILE A 63 15.25 0.73 -3.77
CA ILE A 63 16.33 1.22 -2.91
C ILE A 63 17.46 1.73 -3.81
N GLY A 64 17.72 3.04 -3.74
CA GLY A 64 18.84 3.68 -4.44
C GLY A 64 20.20 3.42 -3.79
N LYS A 65 21.20 4.25 -4.10
CA LYS A 65 22.55 4.15 -3.52
C LYS A 65 22.56 4.38 -2.00
N ASP A 66 21.75 5.32 -1.53
CA ASP A 66 21.56 5.58 -0.10
C ASP A 66 20.34 4.84 0.43
N ALA A 67 20.56 3.71 1.11
CA ALA A 67 19.49 2.81 1.54
C ALA A 67 18.48 3.43 2.53
N ILE A 68 18.86 4.50 3.22
CA ILE A 68 18.06 5.17 4.24
C ILE A 68 17.24 6.32 3.64
N THR A 69 17.83 7.10 2.73
CA THR A 69 17.21 8.34 2.22
C THR A 69 16.64 8.19 0.81
N SER A 70 17.16 7.25 0.01
CA SER A 70 16.78 7.04 -1.40
C SER A 70 15.85 5.83 -1.58
N ARG A 71 14.91 5.65 -0.66
CA ARG A 71 13.88 4.61 -0.74
C ARG A 71 12.62 5.18 -1.40
N LYS A 72 12.16 4.54 -2.46
CA LYS A 72 10.88 4.88 -3.12
C LYS A 72 9.93 3.71 -3.00
N THR A 73 8.73 3.96 -2.49
CA THR A 73 7.65 2.97 -2.47
C THR A 73 6.86 3.11 -3.77
N LEU A 74 6.60 2.00 -4.42
CA LEU A 74 5.88 1.92 -5.68
C LEU A 74 4.69 0.97 -5.53
N TYR A 75 3.62 1.26 -6.26
CA TYR A 75 2.43 0.42 -6.31
C TYR A 75 2.09 0.04 -7.75
N SER A 76 1.44 -1.10 -7.92
CA SER A 76 0.90 -1.56 -9.20
C SER A 76 -0.43 -2.26 -8.97
N LYS A 77 -1.31 -2.25 -9.96
CA LYS A 77 -2.56 -3.05 -9.97
C LYS A 77 -2.43 -4.30 -10.84
N ASP A 78 -1.67 -4.19 -11.93
CA ASP A 78 -1.56 -5.23 -12.96
C ASP A 78 -0.19 -5.93 -12.95
N CYS A 79 0.64 -5.71 -11.92
CA CYS A 79 2.04 -6.16 -11.82
C CYS A 79 2.97 -5.64 -12.94
N LEU A 80 2.48 -4.82 -13.88
CA LEU A 80 3.23 -4.34 -15.04
C LEU A 80 3.62 -2.87 -14.90
N VAL A 81 2.62 -2.01 -14.66
CA VAL A 81 2.80 -0.56 -14.56
C VAL A 81 2.95 -0.17 -13.09
N TRP A 82 4.06 0.49 -12.78
CA TRP A 82 4.40 0.90 -11.41
C TRP A 82 4.26 2.41 -11.26
N GLY A 83 3.41 2.84 -10.33
CA GLY A 83 3.28 4.22 -9.89
C GLY A 83 4.07 4.48 -8.61
N VAL A 84 4.64 5.66 -8.44
CA VAL A 84 5.30 6.05 -7.18
C VAL A 84 4.24 6.47 -6.17
N LEU A 85 4.29 5.91 -4.96
CA LEU A 85 3.47 6.35 -3.84
C LEU A 85 4.05 7.64 -3.26
N PRO A 86 3.23 8.70 -3.06
CA PRO A 86 3.67 9.90 -2.35
C PRO A 86 4.01 9.56 -0.91
N VAL A 87 5.01 10.25 -0.36
CA VAL A 87 5.34 10.12 1.06
C VAL A 87 4.27 10.88 1.86
N PRO A 88 3.54 10.21 2.77
CA PRO A 88 2.46 10.86 3.50
C PRO A 88 2.99 11.95 4.43
N GLY A 89 2.27 13.07 4.51
CA GLY A 89 2.52 14.11 5.49
C GLY A 89 2.15 13.67 6.90
N LYS A 90 2.59 14.42 7.91
CA LYS A 90 2.25 14.12 9.31
C LYS A 90 0.72 14.11 9.54
N SER A 91 0.01 15.04 8.90
CA SER A 91 -1.46 15.13 8.93
C SER A 91 -2.12 13.86 8.38
N ASP A 92 -1.60 13.33 7.28
CA ASP A 92 -2.20 12.18 6.59
C ASP A 92 -2.00 10.90 7.41
N ILE A 93 -0.86 10.79 8.09
CA ILE A 93 -0.58 9.70 9.04
C ILE A 93 -1.55 9.75 10.22
N GLU A 94 -1.83 10.94 10.76
CA GLU A 94 -2.79 11.08 11.86
C GLU A 94 -4.22 10.74 11.42
N LYS A 95 -4.63 11.23 10.25
CA LYS A 95 -5.93 10.91 9.65
C LYS A 95 -6.07 9.41 9.34
N SER A 96 -5.01 8.75 8.85
CA SER A 96 -5.04 7.33 8.46
C SER A 96 -5.52 6.39 9.58
N LYS A 97 -5.34 6.78 10.86
CA LYS A 97 -5.77 5.99 12.03
C LYS A 97 -7.28 5.79 12.11
N TYR A 98 -8.04 6.73 11.53
CA TYR A 98 -9.50 6.68 11.51
C TYR A 98 -10.02 5.77 10.38
N PHE A 99 -9.26 5.60 9.30
CA PHE A 99 -9.63 4.79 8.15
C PHE A 99 -9.28 3.31 8.36
N LYS A 100 -10.21 2.55 8.96
CA LYS A 100 -10.08 1.09 9.17
C LYS A 100 -10.81 0.23 8.12
N ALA A 101 -11.35 0.86 7.07
CA ALA A 101 -12.08 0.16 6.02
C ALA A 101 -11.14 -0.63 5.10
N ARG A 102 -11.69 -1.62 4.39
CA ARG A 102 -10.95 -2.30 3.31
C ARG A 102 -10.69 -1.30 2.17
N PHE A 103 -9.53 -1.42 1.54
CA PHE A 103 -9.21 -0.64 0.34
C PHE A 103 -10.24 -0.92 -0.75
N THR A 104 -10.77 0.14 -1.39
CA THR A 104 -11.77 0.02 -2.45
C THR A 104 -11.23 -0.68 -3.69
N GLY A 105 -9.93 -0.57 -3.94
CA GLY A 105 -9.33 -1.02 -5.18
C GLY A 105 -9.33 0.07 -6.26
N ASP A 106 -9.66 1.32 -5.95
CA ASP A 106 -9.42 2.48 -6.82
C ASP A 106 -8.38 3.45 -6.20
N PRO A 107 -7.26 3.81 -6.89
CA PRO A 107 -6.24 4.70 -6.35
C PRO A 107 -6.67 6.17 -6.31
N SER A 108 -7.74 6.52 -7.03
CA SER A 108 -8.32 7.87 -7.05
C SER A 108 -9.49 8.00 -6.08
N TYR A 109 -9.77 6.97 -5.28
CA TYR A 109 -10.81 7.03 -4.27
C TYR A 109 -10.37 7.89 -3.09
N GLU A 110 -11.04 9.02 -2.91
CA GLU A 110 -10.91 9.87 -1.74
C GLU A 110 -11.78 9.30 -0.61
N ALA A 111 -11.13 8.82 0.45
CA ALA A 111 -11.84 8.29 1.60
C ALA A 111 -12.27 9.42 2.53
N GLU A 112 -13.57 9.51 2.80
CA GLU A 112 -14.13 10.41 3.80
C GLU A 112 -14.46 9.61 5.07
N PHE A 113 -14.07 10.11 6.24
CA PHE A 113 -14.41 9.48 7.52
C PHE A 113 -15.16 10.46 8.40
N LEU A 114 -16.35 10.06 8.84
CA LEU A 114 -17.11 10.79 9.86
C LEU A 114 -16.69 10.28 11.24
N ASN A 115 -15.98 11.11 11.99
CA ASN A 115 -15.62 10.80 13.36
C ASN A 115 -16.77 11.19 14.30
N ILE A 116 -17.49 10.19 14.79
CA ILE A 116 -18.58 10.38 15.75
C ILE A 116 -18.01 10.18 17.15
N THR A 117 -17.85 11.27 17.89
CA THR A 117 -17.42 11.23 19.29
C THR A 117 -18.63 11.48 20.20
N GLN A 118 -18.88 10.57 21.15
CA GLN A 118 -19.89 10.78 22.20
C GLN A 118 -19.21 11.43 23.41
N LEU A 119 -19.60 12.67 23.70
CA LEU A 119 -19.13 13.43 24.85
C LEU A 119 -20.20 13.37 25.97
N PRO A 120 -19.81 13.22 27.25
CA PRO A 120 -20.76 13.37 28.34
C PRO A 120 -21.23 14.82 28.39
N GLY A 121 -22.54 15.03 28.25
CA GLY A 121 -23.20 16.31 28.39
C GLY A 121 -23.35 16.74 29.85
N GLU A 122 -24.07 17.84 30.07
CA GLU A 122 -24.38 18.34 31.41
C GLU A 122 -25.50 17.48 32.04
N GLY A 123 -25.14 16.30 32.57
CA GLY A 123 -26.06 15.29 33.11
C GLY A 123 -25.77 13.88 32.56
N ASP A 124 -26.78 12.99 32.55
CA ASP A 124 -26.72 11.65 31.94
C ASP A 124 -26.96 11.67 30.40
N GLU A 125 -27.01 12.84 29.77
CA GLU A 125 -27.19 12.97 28.32
C GLU A 125 -25.86 12.83 27.57
N LEU A 126 -25.83 11.96 26.55
CA LEU A 126 -24.69 11.80 25.65
C LEU A 126 -24.86 12.75 24.44
N VAL A 127 -23.87 13.60 24.21
CA VAL A 127 -23.87 14.53 23.06
C VAL A 127 -23.01 13.93 21.96
N GLU A 128 -23.61 13.65 20.80
CA GLU A 128 -22.89 13.19 19.61
C GLU A 128 -22.31 14.39 18.84
N SER A 129 -20.99 14.46 18.76
CA SER A 129 -20.28 15.40 17.89
C SER A 129 -19.78 14.67 16.65
N GLU A 130 -20.26 15.07 15.48
CA GLU A 130 -19.85 14.56 14.17
C GLU A 130 -18.78 15.48 13.58
N GLU A 131 -17.54 14.99 13.45
CA GLU A 131 -16.45 15.72 12.80
C GLU A 131 -16.10 15.03 11.48
N LEU A 132 -16.30 15.72 10.36
CA LEU A 132 -15.93 15.21 9.04
C LEU A 132 -14.41 15.30 8.88
N VAL A 133 -13.72 14.16 8.98
CA VAL A 133 -12.32 14.05 8.61
C VAL A 133 -12.26 14.07 7.09
N GLY A 134 -11.98 15.24 6.53
CA GLY A 134 -11.83 15.45 5.09
C GLY A 134 -10.76 14.56 4.47
N PRO A 135 -10.78 14.40 3.14
CA PRO A 135 -10.10 13.31 2.44
C PRO A 135 -8.59 13.27 2.67
N ILE A 136 -8.05 12.06 2.51
CA ILE A 136 -6.61 11.74 2.44
C ILE A 136 -6.23 11.33 1.02
#